data_AF-A0A6P0YWD3-F1
#
_entry.id   AF-A0A6P0YWD3-F1
#
_cell.length_a   1.000
_cell.length_b   1.000
_cell.length_c   1.000
_cell.angle_alpha   90.00
_cell.angle_beta   90.00
_cell.angle_gamma   90.00
#
_symmetry.space_group_name_H-M   'P 1'
#
loop_
_entity.id
_entity.type
_entity.pdbx_description
1 polymer ?
#
loop_
_entity_poly.entity_id
_entity_poly.type
_entity_poly.pdbx_seq_one_letter_code
_entity_poly.pdbx_strand_id
1 'polypeptide(L)'
;MTTNWNRPIKLGNIVNLKTITISLGCILLMWLITAFFLDHRMFFLPGATSQEHILFEESCSSCHEGFKPVSNETCLRCHQAEMAEDTHGIKKFRDPRWAELMVKIDVLTCTACHNEHVHIFQRGVHLPSNLCMTCHQGIIEGELQSHNGFTPNGCWAAGCHNFHDHSSISTGFLRQNLDQPALLSIQ
;
A
#
# COMPACT_ATOMS: atom_id res chain seq x y z
N MET A 1 -64.80 -38.51 15.88
CA MET A 1 -63.67 -37.57 16.00
C MET A 1 -62.73 -37.82 14.83
N THR A 2 -62.84 -37.04 13.76
CA THR A 2 -61.93 -37.12 12.60
C THR A 2 -61.11 -35.84 12.56
N THR A 3 -59.82 -35.96 12.86
CA THR A 3 -58.87 -34.85 12.83
C THR A 3 -58.55 -34.51 11.38
N ASN A 4 -59.01 -33.35 10.92
CA ASN A 4 -58.73 -32.82 9.59
C ASN A 4 -57.35 -32.15 9.59
N TRP A 5 -56.34 -32.84 9.08
CA TRP A 5 -54.93 -32.44 9.09
C TRP A 5 -54.39 -32.07 7.71
N ASN A 6 -55.22 -31.50 6.83
CA ASN A 6 -54.76 -30.97 5.55
C ASN A 6 -55.22 -29.50 5.38
N ARG A 7 -54.48 -28.59 6.00
CA ARG A 7 -54.43 -27.20 5.53
C ARG A 7 -53.18 -27.06 4.65
N PRO A 8 -53.32 -26.91 3.32
CA PRO A 8 -52.17 -26.58 2.49
C PRO A 8 -51.66 -25.20 2.92
N ILE A 9 -50.42 -25.14 3.38
CA ILE A 9 -49.71 -23.89 3.62
C ILE A 9 -49.63 -23.21 2.26
N LYS A 10 -50.45 -22.18 2.05
CA LYS A 10 -50.34 -21.33 0.86
C LYS A 10 -49.01 -20.59 0.96
N LEU A 11 -48.00 -21.11 0.27
CA LEU A 11 -46.70 -20.48 0.07
C LEU A 11 -46.84 -19.31 -0.92
N GLY A 12 -47.72 -18.35 -0.59
CA GLY A 12 -47.97 -17.18 -1.41
C GLY A 12 -46.83 -16.18 -1.23
N ASN A 13 -46.05 -15.96 -2.30
CA ASN A 13 -45.16 -14.80 -2.50
C ASN A 13 -44.30 -14.38 -1.30
N ILE A 14 -43.62 -15.33 -0.64
CA ILE A 14 -42.89 -15.05 0.61
C ILE A 14 -41.55 -14.32 0.36
N VAL A 15 -41.11 -14.13 -0.88
CA VAL A 15 -39.85 -13.44 -1.12
C VAL A 15 -39.97 -12.48 -2.30
N ASN A 16 -40.26 -11.22 -1.99
CA ASN A 16 -40.17 -10.14 -2.95
C ASN A 16 -38.67 -9.91 -3.27
N LEU A 17 -38.31 -9.72 -4.53
CA LEU A 17 -36.92 -9.41 -4.92
C LEU A 17 -36.34 -8.26 -4.07
N LYS A 18 -37.16 -7.25 -3.73
CA LYS A 18 -36.78 -6.16 -2.82
C LYS A 18 -36.38 -6.65 -1.42
N THR A 19 -37.15 -7.58 -0.84
CA THR A 19 -36.83 -8.13 0.48
C THR A 19 -35.57 -9.00 0.43
N ILE A 20 -35.31 -9.68 -0.69
CA ILE A 20 -34.04 -10.42 -0.90
C ILE A 20 -32.87 -9.45 -0.96
N THR A 21 -32.95 -8.42 -1.80
CA THR A 21 -31.86 -7.45 -1.99
C THR A 21 -31.53 -6.72 -0.70
N ILE A 22 -32.55 -6.29 0.07
CA ILE A 22 -32.34 -5.65 1.37
C ILE A 22 -31.66 -6.61 2.36
N SER A 23 -32.14 -7.84 2.48
CA SER A 23 -31.54 -8.84 3.38
C SER A 23 -30.09 -9.14 3.01
N LEU A 24 -29.78 -9.33 1.72
CA LEU A 24 -28.40 -9.53 1.25
C LEU A 24 -27.51 -8.33 1.56
N GLY A 25 -28.00 -7.11 1.35
CA GLY A 25 -27.28 -5.88 1.69
C GLY A 25 -26.98 -5.77 3.19
N CYS A 26 -27.95 -6.09 4.05
CA CYS A 26 -27.76 -6.11 5.50
C CYS A 26 -26.75 -7.17 5.95
N ILE A 27 -26.79 -8.37 5.35
CA ILE A 27 -25.83 -9.44 5.65
C ILE A 27 -24.42 -9.02 5.23
N LEU A 28 -24.25 -8.46 4.02
CA LEU A 28 -22.96 -7.96 3.56
C LEU A 28 -22.43 -6.85 4.47
N LEU A 29 -23.28 -5.88 4.84
CA LEU A 29 -22.89 -4.80 5.74
C LEU A 29 -22.46 -5.33 7.10
N MET A 30 -23.23 -6.25 7.68
CA MET A 30 -22.89 -6.89 8.95
C MET A 30 -21.55 -7.63 8.86
N TRP A 31 -21.34 -8.38 7.78
CA TRP A 31 -20.08 -9.08 7.54
C TRP A 31 -18.89 -8.12 7.42
N LEU A 32 -19.02 -7.03 6.66
CA LEU A 32 -17.97 -6.00 6.53
C LEU A 32 -17.64 -5.35 7.88
N ILE A 33 -18.67 -5.02 8.68
CA ILE A 33 -18.48 -4.46 10.02
C ILE A 33 -17.74 -5.47 10.91
N THR A 34 -18.17 -6.73 10.95
CA THR A 34 -17.52 -7.77 11.74
C THR A 34 -16.08 -8.01 11.28
N ALA A 35 -15.82 -8.09 9.98
CA ALA A 35 -14.48 -8.25 9.42
C ALA A 35 -13.56 -7.09 9.84
N PHE A 36 -14.07 -5.85 9.83
CA PHE A 36 -13.31 -4.69 10.28
C PHE A 36 -12.98 -4.73 11.77
N PHE A 37 -13.95 -5.11 12.62
CA PHE A 37 -13.74 -5.19 14.08
C PHE A 37 -12.90 -6.38 14.55
N LEU A 38 -12.90 -7.49 13.80
CA LEU A 38 -12.08 -8.68 14.08
C LEU A 38 -10.67 -8.60 13.48
N ASP A 39 -10.24 -7.40 13.05
CA ASP A 39 -8.91 -7.15 12.48
C ASP A 39 -8.61 -7.91 11.17
N HIS A 40 -9.63 -8.40 10.47
CA HIS A 40 -9.50 -8.99 9.12
C HIS A 40 -9.36 -7.89 8.07
N ARG A 41 -8.40 -6.98 8.26
CA ARG A 41 -8.24 -5.75 7.46
C ARG A 41 -7.76 -6.03 6.04
N MET A 42 -7.22 -7.22 5.78
CA MET A 42 -6.76 -7.65 4.45
C MET A 42 -7.85 -7.53 3.37
N PHE A 43 -9.13 -7.73 3.72
CA PHE A 43 -10.26 -7.56 2.80
C PHE A 43 -10.47 -6.12 2.32
N PHE A 44 -9.87 -5.15 3.01
CA PHE A 44 -10.02 -3.72 2.74
C PHE A 44 -8.75 -3.10 2.14
N LEU A 45 -7.75 -3.91 1.80
CA LEU A 45 -6.53 -3.43 1.16
C LEU A 45 -6.85 -2.96 -0.27
N PRO A 46 -6.50 -1.70 -0.63
CA PRO A 46 -6.64 -1.22 -2.00
C PRO A 46 -5.82 -2.01 -3.02
N GLY A 47 -4.73 -2.63 -2.56
CA GLY A 47 -3.81 -3.46 -3.34
C GLY A 47 -2.81 -4.14 -2.41
N ALA A 48 -2.01 -5.04 -2.98
CA ALA A 48 -0.98 -5.75 -2.24
C ALA A 48 0.09 -4.81 -1.71
N THR A 49 0.64 -5.15 -0.56
CA THR A 49 1.82 -4.48 0.00
C THR A 49 3.04 -4.73 -0.88
N SER A 50 4.04 -3.85 -0.86
CA SER A 50 5.30 -4.01 -1.58
C SER A 50 5.98 -5.28 -1.10
N GLN A 51 6.80 -5.86 -1.97
CA GLN A 51 7.43 -7.15 -1.68
C GLN A 51 8.25 -7.14 -0.39
N GLU A 52 8.88 -6.01 -0.05
CA GLU A 52 9.73 -5.88 1.15
C GLU A 52 8.93 -5.63 2.43
N HIS A 53 7.70 -5.14 2.29
CA HIS A 53 6.80 -4.87 3.42
C HIS A 53 5.69 -5.92 3.55
N ILE A 54 5.64 -6.93 2.69
CA ILE A 54 4.57 -7.94 2.66
C ILE A 54 4.35 -8.63 4.01
N LEU A 55 5.43 -8.81 4.80
CA LEU A 55 5.35 -9.41 6.13
C LEU A 55 4.53 -8.55 7.14
N PHE A 56 4.34 -7.26 6.87
CA PHE A 56 3.55 -6.37 7.70
C PHE A 56 2.05 -6.43 7.42
N GLU A 57 1.59 -7.20 6.43
CA GLU A 57 0.14 -7.42 6.21
C GLU A 57 -0.55 -8.08 7.41
N GLU A 58 0.19 -8.91 8.16
CA GLU A 58 -0.23 -9.51 9.42
C GLU A 58 -0.21 -8.51 10.61
N SER A 59 0.33 -7.31 10.42
CA SER A 59 0.49 -6.29 11.45
C SER A 59 0.22 -4.88 10.92
N CYS A 60 -1.03 -4.64 10.49
CA CYS A 60 -1.46 -3.34 9.95
C CYS A 60 -1.11 -2.15 10.85
N SER A 61 -1.09 -2.35 12.18
CA SER A 61 -0.76 -1.34 13.18
C SER A 61 0.71 -0.89 13.17
N SER A 62 1.58 -1.62 12.48
CA SER A 62 2.96 -1.23 12.22
C SER A 62 3.05 0.04 11.37
N CYS A 63 2.04 0.27 10.51
CA CYS A 63 1.96 1.45 9.64
C CYS A 63 0.76 2.36 9.96
N HIS A 64 -0.37 1.80 10.39
CA HIS A 64 -1.63 2.52 10.55
C HIS A 64 -2.02 2.75 12.01
N GLU A 65 -2.47 3.96 12.30
CA GLU A 65 -3.16 4.30 13.54
C GLU A 65 -4.63 4.65 13.24
N GLY A 66 -5.48 3.61 13.18
CA GLY A 66 -6.88 3.76 12.77
C GLY A 66 -7.00 4.27 11.34
N PHE A 67 -7.79 5.33 11.14
CA PHE A 67 -7.98 5.98 9.83
C PHE A 67 -7.06 7.20 9.60
N LYS A 68 -6.06 7.42 10.46
CA LYS A 68 -5.10 8.50 10.27
C LYS A 68 -4.24 8.22 9.03
N PRO A 69 -3.84 9.26 8.27
CA PRO A 69 -2.81 9.12 7.25
C PRO A 69 -1.51 8.57 7.86
N VAL A 70 -0.80 7.72 7.10
CA VAL A 70 0.54 7.28 7.48
C VAL A 70 1.47 8.48 7.45
N SER A 71 2.15 8.74 8.56
CA SER A 71 3.06 9.89 8.69
C SER A 71 4.52 9.48 8.52
N ASN A 72 5.40 10.46 8.32
CA ASN A 72 6.84 10.21 8.23
C ASN A 72 7.39 9.57 9.50
N GLU A 73 6.89 9.96 10.67
CA GLU A 73 7.31 9.40 11.94
C GLU A 73 7.14 7.89 11.96
N THR A 74 6.03 7.39 11.40
CA THR A 74 5.77 5.94 11.30
C THR A 74 6.87 5.23 10.51
N CYS A 75 7.27 5.76 9.36
CA CYS A 75 8.33 5.22 8.51
C CYS A 75 9.69 5.31 9.23
N LEU A 76 9.97 6.45 9.85
CA LEU A 76 11.24 6.72 10.52
C LEU A 76 11.47 5.83 11.75
N ARG A 77 10.44 5.25 12.37
CA ARG A 77 10.64 4.26 13.44
C ARG A 77 11.55 3.09 13.04
N CYS A 78 11.54 2.72 11.76
CA CYS A 78 12.41 1.69 11.21
C CYS A 78 13.54 2.27 10.36
N HIS A 79 13.25 3.29 9.55
CA HIS A 79 14.17 3.77 8.50
C HIS A 79 15.06 4.95 8.93
N GLN A 80 15.00 5.42 10.18
CA GLN A 80 15.74 6.62 10.60
C GLN A 80 17.24 6.57 10.30
N ALA A 81 17.87 5.40 10.45
CA ALA A 81 19.31 5.22 10.21
C ALA A 81 19.65 5.32 8.71
N GLU A 82 18.80 4.76 7.86
CA GLU A 82 18.98 4.71 6.40
C GLU A 82 18.88 6.12 5.77
N MET A 83 18.13 7.02 6.39
CA MET A 83 18.00 8.41 5.94
C MET A 83 19.31 9.19 5.94
N ALA A 84 20.33 8.74 6.68
CA ALA A 84 21.64 9.38 6.67
C ALA A 84 22.36 9.23 5.32
N GLU A 85 22.07 8.14 4.60
CA GLU A 85 22.67 7.80 3.30
C GLU A 85 21.70 8.07 2.13
N ASP A 86 20.52 8.62 2.42
CA ASP A 86 19.51 8.88 1.41
C ASP A 86 19.98 9.96 0.43
N THR A 87 20.22 9.51 -0.80
CA THR A 87 20.55 10.37 -1.94
C THR A 87 19.44 11.37 -2.28
N HIS A 88 18.20 11.14 -1.87
CA HIS A 88 17.07 12.06 -1.95
C HIS A 88 16.69 12.67 -0.58
N GLY A 89 17.67 12.92 0.30
CA GLY A 89 17.40 13.47 1.62
C GLY A 89 16.77 14.89 1.63
N ILE A 90 16.10 15.21 2.74
CA ILE A 90 15.33 16.45 3.01
C ILE A 90 16.06 17.75 2.62
N LYS A 91 17.40 17.80 2.77
CA LYS A 91 18.20 18.99 2.43
C LYS A 91 18.01 19.42 0.97
N LYS A 92 17.89 18.46 0.04
CA LYS A 92 17.69 18.76 -1.39
C LYS A 92 16.29 19.33 -1.64
N PHE A 93 15.29 18.77 -0.99
CA PHE A 93 13.90 19.20 -1.16
C PHE A 93 13.61 20.53 -0.48
N ARG A 94 14.32 20.90 0.59
CA ARG A 94 14.18 22.22 1.23
C ARG A 94 15.02 23.32 0.56
N ASP A 95 15.69 23.03 -0.56
CA ASP A 95 16.44 24.04 -1.28
C ASP A 95 15.48 25.02 -1.97
N PRO A 96 15.54 26.32 -1.66
CA PRO A 96 14.59 27.31 -2.18
C PRO A 96 14.64 27.45 -3.70
N ARG A 97 15.72 27.01 -4.35
CA ARG A 97 15.83 26.99 -5.82
C ARG A 97 14.79 26.08 -6.48
N TRP A 98 14.26 25.10 -5.75
CA TRP A 98 13.29 24.13 -6.25
C TRP A 98 11.87 24.36 -5.71
N ALA A 99 11.62 25.48 -5.03
CA ALA A 99 10.34 25.76 -4.38
C ALA A 99 9.13 25.64 -5.32
N GLU A 100 9.26 26.03 -6.59
CA GLU A 100 8.19 25.90 -7.58
C GLU A 100 7.84 24.44 -7.92
N LEU A 101 8.83 23.53 -7.89
CA LEU A 101 8.60 22.11 -8.14
C LEU A 101 7.91 21.44 -6.95
N MET A 102 8.17 21.92 -5.72
CA MET A 102 7.51 21.42 -4.51
C MET A 102 6.01 21.69 -4.48
N VAL A 103 5.51 22.66 -5.26
CA VAL A 103 4.05 22.90 -5.38
C VAL A 103 3.36 21.77 -6.14
N LYS A 104 4.10 20.99 -6.94
CA LYS A 104 3.54 19.91 -7.76
C LYS A 104 3.43 18.58 -7.00
N ILE A 105 4.33 18.33 -6.05
CA ILE A 105 4.40 17.09 -5.27
C ILE A 105 4.84 17.43 -3.84
N ASP A 106 4.15 16.87 -2.85
CA ASP A 106 4.51 17.01 -1.43
C ASP A 106 5.71 16.10 -1.04
N VAL A 107 6.86 16.40 -1.64
CA VAL A 107 8.13 15.64 -1.49
C VAL A 107 8.68 15.60 -0.06
N LEU A 108 8.03 16.27 0.89
CA LEU A 108 8.40 16.23 2.30
C LEU A 108 7.77 15.05 3.03
N THR A 109 6.90 14.28 2.39
CA THR A 109 6.31 13.06 2.94
C THR A 109 6.91 11.81 2.29
N CYS A 110 7.18 10.77 3.09
CA CYS A 110 7.65 9.48 2.57
C CYS A 110 6.65 8.91 1.55
N THR A 111 5.36 9.10 1.81
CA THR A 111 4.25 8.62 0.98
C THR A 111 4.04 9.40 -0.30
N ALA A 112 4.64 10.59 -0.50
CA ALA A 112 4.60 11.23 -1.82
C ALA A 112 5.32 10.41 -2.90
N CYS A 113 6.32 9.63 -2.48
CA CYS A 113 7.05 8.74 -3.36
C CYS A 113 6.65 7.28 -3.10
N HIS A 114 6.81 6.80 -1.85
CA HIS A 114 6.60 5.41 -1.45
C HIS A 114 5.13 5.16 -1.06
N ASN A 115 4.35 4.66 -2.01
CA ASN A 115 2.90 4.49 -1.83
C ASN A 115 2.53 3.03 -1.66
N GLU A 116 2.30 2.61 -0.42
CA GLU A 116 1.89 1.25 -0.18
C GLU A 116 0.49 0.95 -0.73
N HIS A 117 0.24 -0.31 -1.09
CA HIS A 117 -1.03 -0.77 -1.68
C HIS A 117 -1.38 -0.19 -3.05
N VAL A 118 -0.50 0.61 -3.66
CA VAL A 118 -0.68 1.11 -5.02
C VAL A 118 0.22 0.30 -5.93
N HIS A 119 -0.35 -0.70 -6.59
CA HIS A 119 0.43 -1.57 -7.46
C HIS A 119 0.88 -0.82 -8.72
N ILE A 120 2.18 -0.56 -8.83
CA ILE A 120 2.72 0.16 -9.97
C ILE A 120 3.79 -0.65 -10.70
N PHE A 121 4.69 -1.39 -10.02
CA PHE A 121 5.64 -2.38 -10.61
C PHE A 121 6.19 -3.37 -9.55
N GLN A 122 6.74 -4.53 -9.95
CA GLN A 122 7.44 -5.48 -9.05
C GLN A 122 8.84 -4.98 -8.65
N ARG A 123 8.89 -4.06 -7.69
CA ARG A 123 10.11 -3.61 -7.01
C ARG A 123 9.83 -3.54 -5.51
N GLY A 124 10.86 -3.35 -4.68
CA GLY A 124 10.66 -3.34 -3.24
C GLY A 124 9.94 -2.10 -2.70
N VAL A 125 9.68 -1.10 -3.55
CA VAL A 125 8.79 0.02 -3.24
C VAL A 125 7.85 0.32 -4.42
N HIS A 126 6.63 0.71 -4.09
CA HIS A 126 5.63 1.19 -5.04
C HIS A 126 5.82 2.70 -5.28
N LEU A 127 6.18 3.09 -6.51
CA LEU A 127 6.39 4.48 -6.92
C LEU A 127 5.48 4.83 -8.11
N PRO A 128 4.89 6.03 -8.17
CA PRO A 128 4.21 6.52 -9.37
C PRO A 128 5.15 6.51 -10.58
N SER A 129 4.66 6.03 -11.73
CA SER A 129 5.50 5.89 -12.93
C SER A 129 6.09 7.23 -13.37
N ASN A 130 5.33 8.32 -13.37
CA ASN A 130 5.82 9.65 -13.76
C ASN A 130 6.55 10.43 -12.65
N LEU A 131 6.75 9.84 -11.47
CA LEU A 131 7.28 10.55 -10.29
C LEU A 131 8.63 11.23 -10.59
N CYS A 132 9.59 10.47 -11.12
CA CYS A 132 10.94 10.96 -11.39
C CYS A 132 10.91 12.13 -12.37
N MET A 133 10.12 11.99 -13.44
CA MET A 133 10.04 12.96 -14.53
C MET A 133 9.32 14.24 -14.13
N THR A 134 8.55 14.24 -13.04
CA THR A 134 7.90 15.46 -12.54
C THR A 134 8.93 16.55 -12.18
N CYS A 135 10.13 16.15 -11.75
CA CYS A 135 11.25 17.07 -11.48
C CYS A 135 12.40 16.91 -12.48
N HIS A 136 12.61 15.71 -13.05
CA HIS A 136 13.75 15.40 -13.91
C HIS A 136 13.45 15.40 -15.41
N GLN A 137 12.41 16.11 -15.84
CA GLN A 137 12.02 16.18 -17.24
C GLN A 137 13.18 16.54 -18.20
N GLY A 138 13.99 17.53 -17.81
CA GLY A 138 15.15 17.98 -18.57
C GLY A 138 16.31 16.98 -18.66
N ILE A 139 16.29 15.84 -17.95
CA ILE A 139 17.31 14.80 -18.09
C ILE A 139 17.15 14.04 -19.41
N ILE A 140 15.91 13.73 -19.79
CA ILE A 140 15.59 13.01 -21.04
C ILE A 140 15.35 13.97 -22.19
N GLU A 141 14.71 15.11 -21.93
CA GLU A 141 14.41 16.11 -22.96
C GLU A 141 15.59 17.05 -23.25
N GLY A 142 16.58 17.10 -22.35
CA GLY A 142 17.78 17.93 -22.51
C GLY A 142 18.88 17.26 -23.32
N GLU A 143 20.06 17.89 -23.32
CA GLU A 143 21.22 17.46 -24.11
C GLU A 143 22.20 16.59 -23.30
N LEU A 144 21.73 15.92 -22.24
CA LEU A 144 22.59 15.16 -21.35
C LEU A 144 23.06 13.88 -22.05
N GLN A 145 24.29 13.89 -22.57
CA GLN A 145 24.86 12.79 -23.37
C GLN A 145 24.71 11.40 -22.71
N SER A 146 24.81 11.32 -21.38
CA SER A 146 24.69 10.07 -20.62
C SER A 146 23.29 9.44 -20.68
N HIS A 147 22.28 10.23 -21.05
CA HIS A 147 20.88 9.79 -21.14
C HIS A 147 20.36 9.75 -22.59
N ASN A 148 21.25 9.92 -23.58
CA ASN A 148 20.88 9.84 -25.00
C ASN A 148 20.30 8.46 -25.34
N GLY A 149 19.12 8.46 -25.97
CA GLY A 149 18.44 7.24 -26.41
C GLY A 149 17.65 6.52 -25.31
N PHE A 150 17.64 7.03 -24.07
CA PHE A 150 16.75 6.53 -23.03
C PHE A 150 15.37 7.20 -23.11
N THR A 151 14.35 6.48 -22.67
CA THR A 151 12.99 7.00 -22.57
C THR A 151 12.70 7.41 -21.12
N PRO A 152 11.69 8.28 -20.88
CA PRO A 152 11.27 8.64 -19.53
C PRO A 152 11.02 7.41 -18.64
N ASN A 153 10.48 6.34 -19.22
CA ASN A 153 10.18 5.09 -18.52
C ASN A 153 11.43 4.30 -18.08
N GLY A 154 12.57 4.57 -18.69
CA GLY A 154 13.84 3.93 -18.37
C GLY A 154 14.32 4.22 -16.95
N CYS A 155 13.97 5.38 -16.36
CA CYS A 155 14.41 5.77 -15.02
C CYS A 155 14.05 4.71 -13.97
N TRP A 156 12.86 4.12 -14.05
CA TRP A 156 12.42 3.08 -13.12
C TRP A 156 12.33 1.68 -13.73
N ALA A 157 12.47 1.51 -15.05
CA ALA A 157 12.39 0.18 -15.67
C ALA A 157 13.76 -0.41 -16.02
N ALA A 158 14.77 0.42 -16.31
CA ALA A 158 16.05 -0.04 -16.86
C ALA A 158 17.01 -0.67 -15.82
N GLY A 159 16.70 -0.54 -14.53
CA GLY A 159 17.50 -1.16 -13.45
C GLY A 159 18.79 -0.42 -13.08
N CYS A 160 19.03 0.78 -13.64
CA CYS A 160 20.21 1.60 -13.31
C CYS A 160 20.00 2.50 -12.07
N HIS A 161 18.82 3.08 -11.92
CA HIS A 161 18.47 3.98 -10.82
C HIS A 161 17.68 3.24 -9.73
N ASN A 162 18.35 2.30 -9.07
CA ASN A 162 17.82 1.65 -7.87
C ASN A 162 18.16 2.52 -6.66
N PHE A 163 17.53 3.69 -6.57
CA PHE A 163 17.60 4.49 -5.36
C PHE A 163 16.96 3.68 -4.24
N HIS A 164 17.71 3.46 -3.16
CA HIS A 164 17.53 2.37 -2.22
C HIS A 164 17.86 1.02 -2.88
N ASP A 165 19.16 0.71 -3.00
CA ASP A 165 19.60 -0.68 -2.94
C ASP A 165 18.88 -1.29 -1.73
N HIS A 166 18.01 -2.27 -1.97
CA HIS A 166 17.20 -3.01 -0.99
C HIS A 166 18.05 -3.77 0.06
N SER A 167 19.28 -3.32 0.32
CA SER A 167 20.20 -3.75 1.35
C SER A 167 19.59 -3.74 2.76
N SER A 168 18.52 -2.96 3.01
CA SER A 168 17.81 -2.98 4.28
C SER A 168 16.68 -4.03 4.32
N ILE A 169 17.05 -5.31 4.14
CA ILE A 169 16.41 -6.28 5.02
C ILE A 169 16.88 -5.92 6.43
N SER A 170 15.95 -5.58 7.33
CA SER A 170 16.28 -5.23 8.71
C SER A 170 17.06 -6.36 9.37
N THR A 171 18.39 -6.22 9.41
CA THR A 171 19.27 -7.26 9.97
C THR A 171 19.03 -7.45 11.46
N GLY A 172 18.49 -6.44 12.15
CA GLY A 172 18.01 -6.53 13.53
C GLY A 172 16.77 -7.42 13.65
N PHE A 173 15.77 -7.23 12.77
CA PHE A 173 14.60 -8.09 12.70
C PHE A 173 14.98 -9.52 12.33
N LEU A 174 15.83 -9.72 11.31
CA LEU A 174 16.33 -11.06 10.97
C LEU A 174 17.03 -11.72 12.14
N ARG A 175 17.93 -11.01 12.84
CA ARG A 175 18.66 -11.59 13.99
C ARG A 175 17.74 -12.01 15.13
N GLN A 176 16.67 -11.28 15.39
CA GLN A 176 15.70 -11.62 16.44
C GLN A 176 14.77 -12.76 16.06
N ASN A 177 14.59 -13.01 14.76
CA ASN A 177 13.63 -13.98 14.23
C ASN A 177 14.30 -15.12 13.43
N LEU A 178 15.63 -15.23 13.49
CA LEU A 178 16.43 -16.16 12.66
C LEU A 178 16.10 -17.64 12.93
N ASP A 179 15.69 -17.93 14.16
CA ASP A 179 15.35 -19.27 14.64
C ASP A 179 13.83 -19.53 14.61
N GLN A 180 13.03 -18.59 14.11
CA GLN A 180 11.59 -18.80 13.96
C GLN A 180 11.31 -19.69 12.75
N PRO A 181 10.28 -20.55 12.82
CA PRO A 181 9.85 -21.32 11.66
C PRO A 181 9.53 -20.38 10.49
N ALA A 182 9.91 -20.79 9.28
CA ALA A 182 9.82 -19.96 8.07
C ALA A 182 8.41 -19.42 7.76
N LEU A 183 7.39 -19.99 8.39
CA LEU A 183 6.02 -19.50 8.42
C LEU A 183 5.51 -19.63 9.86
N LEU A 184 4.97 -18.55 10.43
CA LEU A 184 4.13 -18.65 11.62
C LEU A 184 2.90 -19.48 11.23
N SER A 185 2.56 -20.50 12.01
CA SER A 185 1.35 -21.29 11.76
C SER A 185 0.15 -20.36 11.79
N ILE A 186 -0.61 -20.34 10.70
CA ILE A 186 -1.90 -19.66 10.61
C ILE A 186 -2.78 -20.22 11.73
N GLN A 187 -3.09 -19.40 12.74
CA GLN A 187 -4.06 -19.72 13.78
C GLN A 187 -5.45 -19.22 13.38
#